data_AF-A0A1T4MA82-F1
#
_entry.id   AF-A0A1T4MA82-F1
#
_cell.length_a   1.000
_cell.length_b   1.000
_cell.length_c   1.000
_cell.angle_alpha   90.00
_cell.angle_beta   90.00
_cell.angle_gamma   90.00
#
_symmetry.space_group_name_H-M   'P 1'
#
loop_
_entity.id
_entity.type
_entity.pdbx_description
1 polymer ?
#
loop_
_entity_poly.entity_id
_entity_poly.type
_entity_poly.pdbx_seq_one_letter_code
_entity_poly.pdbx_strand_id
1 'polypeptide(L)'
;MLSLPIEKIDALFEAIASKENLYIPVDNSSGKANFQKWEKGAKLSNALKTVRSAKDFFFPKTEHLVSYKMDGKQITVEDPRKEVEDFVVFGVRACDAKSFEIIDNVYLKMTPVDSYYKNRRDHGTVITLACAEPAQTCFCSTYKIDAANPAGDISCWLADGAFHFNANTDKGKKLLDAVKTLLSESDGKAVDAAKKEIAAKIEKLPFAHLDLSKFVGKDMLKLFNSKVWDRVSESCLGCGTCTYVCPTCMCFDVRDFDTGNGIKQVRCWDSCMYSDFTQMAAANPRLTQKERSRQRFMHKLMYYPMAHDGTFSCVGCGRCLESCPINMNIVKVIKAFNEETTEEK
;
A
#
# COMPACT_ATOMS: atom_id res chain seq x y z
N MET A 1 -20.38 -19.66 1.82
CA MET A 1 -19.14 -19.01 2.31
C MET A 1 -18.40 -20.05 3.13
N LEU A 2 -17.09 -19.98 3.28
CA LEU A 2 -16.36 -20.96 4.11
C LEU A 2 -15.99 -20.35 5.45
N SER A 3 -15.98 -21.13 6.53
CA SER A 3 -15.63 -20.66 7.87
C SER A 3 -14.64 -21.58 8.58
N LEU A 4 -13.94 -21.00 9.56
CA LEU A 4 -12.95 -21.66 10.41
C LEU A 4 -12.99 -21.04 11.82
N PRO A 5 -13.20 -21.83 12.89
CA PRO A 5 -13.09 -21.33 14.26
C PRO A 5 -11.74 -20.67 14.53
N ILE A 6 -11.71 -19.59 15.31
CA ILE A 6 -10.49 -18.81 15.57
C ILE A 6 -9.36 -19.66 16.17
N GLU A 7 -9.70 -20.68 16.95
CA GLU A 7 -8.75 -21.59 17.60
C GLU A 7 -8.01 -22.48 16.60
N LYS A 8 -8.55 -22.64 15.39
CA LYS A 8 -7.98 -23.44 14.31
C LYS A 8 -7.17 -22.62 13.30
N ILE A 9 -7.00 -21.32 13.51
CA ILE A 9 -6.29 -20.45 12.55
C ILE A 9 -4.84 -20.89 12.32
N ASP A 10 -4.15 -21.35 13.36
CA ASP A 10 -2.76 -21.85 13.24
C ASP A 10 -2.68 -23.11 12.36
N ALA A 11 -3.71 -23.97 12.38
CA ALA A 11 -3.78 -25.15 11.52
C ALA A 11 -4.02 -24.78 10.04
N LEU A 12 -4.80 -23.73 9.78
CA LEU A 12 -4.94 -23.18 8.42
C LEU A 12 -3.59 -22.64 7.92
N PHE A 13 -2.86 -21.90 8.76
CA PHE A 13 -1.56 -21.37 8.40
C PHE A 13 -0.53 -22.47 8.13
N GLU A 14 -0.48 -23.51 8.97
CA GLU A 14 0.39 -24.68 8.73
C GLU A 14 0.04 -25.38 7.41
N ALA A 15 -1.25 -25.54 7.11
CA ALA A 15 -1.69 -26.15 5.85
C ALA A 15 -1.29 -25.32 4.61
N ILE A 16 -1.42 -24.00 4.66
CA ILE A 16 -0.99 -23.11 3.55
C ILE A 16 0.54 -23.13 3.43
N ALA A 17 1.25 -22.95 4.54
CA ALA A 17 2.71 -22.88 4.57
C ALA A 17 3.41 -24.18 4.16
N SER A 18 2.72 -25.32 4.22
CA SER A 18 3.22 -26.61 3.72
C SER A 18 3.32 -26.69 2.19
N LYS A 19 2.66 -25.78 1.47
CA LYS A 19 2.59 -25.77 0.00
C LYS A 19 3.28 -24.57 -0.62
N GLU A 20 3.08 -23.39 -0.04
CA GLU A 20 3.54 -22.11 -0.57
C GLU A 20 4.00 -21.19 0.57
N ASN A 21 4.80 -20.17 0.28
CA ASN A 21 5.25 -19.23 1.31
C ASN A 21 4.05 -18.44 1.86
N LEU A 22 3.75 -18.55 3.16
CA LEU A 22 2.73 -17.76 3.83
C LEU A 22 3.35 -16.58 4.57
N TYR A 23 2.76 -15.40 4.44
CA TYR A 23 3.10 -14.21 5.22
C TYR A 23 1.90 -13.73 6.03
N ILE A 24 2.10 -13.52 7.33
CA ILE A 24 1.07 -13.02 8.26
C ILE A 24 1.56 -11.81 9.05
N PRO A 25 0.67 -10.95 9.58
CA PRO A 25 1.01 -9.95 10.56
C PRO A 25 1.46 -10.60 11.88
N VAL A 26 2.67 -10.31 12.34
CA VAL A 26 3.23 -10.75 13.62
C VAL A 26 3.73 -9.54 14.39
N ASP A 27 3.51 -9.51 15.70
CA ASP A 27 4.01 -8.45 16.57
C ASP A 27 5.54 -8.49 16.64
N ASN A 28 6.15 -7.32 16.52
CA ASN A 28 7.58 -7.11 16.69
C ASN A 28 7.90 -6.72 18.14
N SER A 29 9.20 -6.65 18.46
CA SER A 29 9.70 -6.28 19.79
C SER A 29 9.26 -4.89 20.28
N SER A 30 8.76 -4.02 19.40
CA SER A 30 8.23 -2.70 19.72
C SER A 30 6.70 -2.68 19.91
N GLY A 31 6.04 -3.84 19.94
CA GLY A 31 4.59 -3.95 20.09
C GLY A 31 3.79 -3.52 18.86
N LYS A 32 4.43 -3.42 17.69
CA LYS A 32 3.76 -3.13 16.40
C LYS A 32 3.77 -4.36 15.52
N ALA A 33 2.80 -4.49 14.61
CA ALA A 33 2.79 -5.60 13.66
C ALA A 33 3.66 -5.35 12.43
N ASN A 34 4.36 -6.39 11.97
CA ASN A 34 4.98 -6.46 10.65
C ASN A 34 4.50 -7.71 9.94
N PHE A 35 4.40 -7.67 8.61
CA PHE A 35 4.29 -8.93 7.88
C PHE A 35 5.60 -9.70 7.99
N GLN A 36 5.50 -10.97 8.35
CA GLN A 36 6.62 -11.91 8.46
C GLN A 36 6.23 -13.22 7.80
N LYS A 37 7.23 -13.95 7.28
CA LYS A 37 7.02 -15.31 6.81
C LYS A 37 6.56 -16.14 7.99
N TRP A 38 5.48 -16.90 7.82
CA TRP A 38 4.96 -17.76 8.86
C TRP A 38 5.91 -18.93 9.08
N GLU A 39 6.20 -19.20 10.34
CA GLU A 39 6.93 -20.37 10.81
C GLU A 39 6.16 -20.96 12.00
N LYS A 40 6.38 -22.24 12.31
CA LYS A 40 5.67 -22.92 13.38
C LYS A 40 5.85 -22.18 14.71
N GLY A 41 4.74 -21.77 15.31
CA GLY A 41 4.72 -20.98 16.55
C GLY A 41 4.55 -19.48 16.35
N ALA A 42 4.64 -18.97 15.11
CA ALA A 42 4.30 -17.58 14.82
C ALA A 42 2.82 -17.30 15.14
N LYS A 43 2.56 -16.16 15.80
CA LYS A 43 1.22 -15.76 16.23
C LYS A 43 0.71 -14.58 15.42
N LEU A 44 -0.55 -14.69 14.97
CA LEU A 44 -1.24 -13.61 14.30
C LEU A 44 -1.40 -12.42 15.26
N SER A 45 -0.94 -11.25 14.83
CA SER A 45 -1.11 -10.01 15.57
C SER A 45 -2.58 -9.57 15.60
N ASN A 46 -3.00 -9.01 16.74
CA ASN A 46 -4.29 -8.35 16.89
C ASN A 46 -4.29 -6.89 16.36
N ALA A 47 -3.15 -6.38 15.90
CA ALA A 47 -3.05 -5.02 15.39
C ALA A 47 -3.91 -4.83 14.13
N LEU A 48 -4.60 -3.69 14.03
CA LEU A 48 -5.36 -3.34 12.83
C LEU A 48 -4.45 -3.25 11.60
N LYS A 49 -3.26 -2.65 11.70
CA LYS A 49 -2.36 -2.46 10.56
C LYS A 49 -0.95 -2.86 10.95
N THR A 50 -0.24 -3.43 9.98
CA THR A 50 1.20 -3.51 10.00
C THR A 50 1.84 -2.14 9.79
N VAL A 51 3.06 -1.93 10.28
CA VAL A 51 3.81 -0.68 10.14
C VAL A 51 3.98 -0.30 8.66
N ARG A 52 4.32 -1.28 7.83
CA ARG A 52 4.40 -1.15 6.37
C ARG A 52 3.28 -1.94 5.72
N SER A 53 2.75 -1.44 4.62
CA SER A 53 1.66 -2.11 3.91
C SER A 53 2.13 -3.37 3.21
N ALA A 54 1.18 -4.12 2.64
CA ALA A 54 1.47 -5.27 1.81
C ALA A 54 2.14 -4.93 0.45
N LYS A 55 2.42 -3.64 0.18
CA LYS A 55 3.16 -3.19 -1.02
C LYS A 55 4.51 -3.89 -1.15
N ASP A 56 5.20 -4.11 -0.03
CA ASP A 56 6.54 -4.68 0.04
C ASP A 56 6.69 -6.03 -0.68
N PHE A 57 5.60 -6.80 -0.78
CA PHE A 57 5.59 -8.11 -1.44
C PHE A 57 5.63 -8.01 -2.96
N PHE A 58 5.10 -6.93 -3.51
CA PHE A 58 4.98 -6.73 -4.95
C PHE A 58 6.00 -5.72 -5.48
N PHE A 59 6.40 -4.77 -4.64
CA PHE A 59 7.38 -3.75 -4.95
C PHE A 59 8.44 -3.69 -3.82
N PRO A 60 9.47 -4.55 -3.85
CA PRO A 60 10.44 -4.65 -2.77
C PRO A 60 11.31 -3.39 -2.68
N LYS A 61 11.89 -3.16 -1.49
CA LYS A 61 12.73 -1.98 -1.21
C LYS A 61 13.94 -1.86 -2.12
N THR A 62 14.53 -3.00 -2.45
CA THR A 62 15.69 -3.09 -3.33
C THR A 62 15.49 -4.27 -4.27
N GLU A 63 15.79 -4.10 -5.54
CA GLU A 63 15.70 -5.16 -6.54
C GLU A 63 16.87 -5.07 -7.51
N HIS A 64 17.56 -6.18 -7.70
CA HIS A 64 18.65 -6.28 -8.66
C HIS A 64 18.06 -6.33 -10.07
N LEU A 65 18.38 -5.34 -10.91
CA LEU A 65 17.78 -5.18 -12.23
C LEU A 65 18.61 -5.83 -13.34
N VAL A 66 19.92 -5.64 -13.29
CA VAL A 66 20.85 -6.13 -14.32
C VAL A 66 22.27 -6.08 -13.77
N SER A 67 23.10 -7.04 -14.18
CA SER A 67 24.55 -7.00 -13.98
C SER A 67 25.27 -6.89 -15.30
N TYR A 68 26.34 -6.11 -15.33
CA TYR A 68 27.25 -5.97 -16.46
C TYR A 68 28.61 -6.52 -16.04
N LYS A 69 29.11 -7.54 -16.74
CA LYS A 69 30.46 -8.06 -16.55
C LYS A 69 31.36 -7.51 -17.64
N MET A 70 32.52 -6.99 -17.26
CA MET A 70 33.51 -6.45 -18.18
C MET A 70 34.71 -7.39 -18.28
N ASP A 71 35.00 -7.85 -19.49
CA ASP A 71 36.25 -8.57 -19.83
C ASP A 71 36.96 -7.82 -20.96
N GLY A 72 37.89 -6.95 -20.59
CA GLY A 72 38.52 -5.99 -21.50
C GLY A 72 37.49 -5.07 -22.17
N LYS A 73 37.25 -5.26 -23.46
CA LYS A 73 36.24 -4.52 -24.25
C LYS A 73 34.92 -5.26 -24.42
N GLN A 74 34.82 -6.50 -23.95
CA GLN A 74 33.60 -7.28 -24.03
C GLN A 74 32.71 -7.00 -22.81
N ILE A 75 31.44 -6.68 -23.07
CA ILE A 75 30.43 -6.47 -22.04
C ILE A 75 29.43 -7.63 -22.12
N THR A 76 29.31 -8.39 -21.04
CA THR A 76 28.26 -9.40 -20.89
C THR A 76 27.16 -8.83 -20.00
N VAL A 77 25.92 -8.85 -20.49
CA VAL A 77 24.74 -8.45 -19.72
C VAL A 77 24.11 -9.69 -19.09
N GLU A 78 23.97 -9.69 -17.77
CA GLU A 78 23.33 -10.75 -17.00
C GLU A 78 22.00 -10.24 -16.46
N ASP A 79 20.92 -10.91 -16.85
CA ASP A 79 19.58 -10.68 -16.34
C ASP A 79 19.36 -11.53 -15.08
N PRO A 80 19.21 -10.92 -13.89
CA PRO A 80 19.06 -11.65 -12.65
C PRO A 80 17.62 -12.13 -12.41
N ARG A 81 16.67 -11.83 -13.31
CA ARG A 81 15.27 -12.22 -13.16
C ARG A 81 15.14 -13.73 -13.02
N LYS A 82 14.39 -14.13 -12.01
CA LYS A 82 13.93 -15.50 -11.79
C LYS A 82 12.43 -15.45 -11.52
N GLU A 83 11.75 -16.52 -11.90
CA GLU A 83 10.37 -16.72 -11.46
C GLU A 83 10.34 -16.75 -9.93
N VAL A 84 9.43 -16.00 -9.33
CA VAL A 84 9.27 -16.04 -7.87
C VAL A 84 8.39 -17.23 -7.50
N GLU A 85 8.60 -17.79 -6.32
CA GLU A 85 7.72 -18.85 -5.81
C GLU A 85 6.32 -18.27 -5.53
N ASP A 86 5.30 -19.12 -5.66
CA ASP A 86 3.94 -18.80 -5.19
C ASP A 86 3.95 -18.45 -3.69
N PHE A 87 3.18 -17.43 -3.32
CA PHE A 87 3.08 -16.99 -1.94
C PHE A 87 1.70 -16.43 -1.60
N VAL A 88 1.33 -16.55 -0.33
CA VAL A 88 0.09 -16.04 0.23
C VAL A 88 0.40 -14.92 1.22
N VAL A 89 -0.31 -13.80 1.13
CA VAL A 89 -0.26 -12.73 2.13
C VAL A 89 -1.62 -12.65 2.81
N PHE A 90 -1.68 -13.05 4.08
CA PHE A 90 -2.90 -13.00 4.90
C PHE A 90 -2.99 -11.71 5.69
N GLY A 91 -4.20 -11.19 5.92
CA GLY A 91 -4.43 -10.05 6.80
C GLY A 91 -4.20 -8.69 6.13
N VAL A 92 -4.20 -8.65 4.79
CA VAL A 92 -4.13 -7.38 4.04
C VAL A 92 -5.42 -6.59 4.27
N ARG A 93 -5.35 -5.27 4.46
CA ARG A 93 -6.56 -4.45 4.67
C ARG A 93 -7.14 -3.97 3.35
N ALA A 94 -8.44 -3.67 3.33
CA ALA A 94 -9.14 -3.18 2.13
C ALA A 94 -8.42 -2.01 1.43
N CYS A 95 -7.91 -1.05 2.21
CA CYS A 95 -7.14 0.08 1.70
C CYS A 95 -5.78 -0.32 1.10
N ASP A 96 -5.10 -1.33 1.65
CA ASP A 96 -3.87 -1.88 1.08
C ASP A 96 -4.17 -2.65 -0.21
N ALA A 97 -5.23 -3.47 -0.23
CA ALA A 97 -5.66 -4.17 -1.43
C ALA A 97 -6.00 -3.20 -2.58
N LYS A 98 -6.75 -2.13 -2.28
CA LYS A 98 -7.06 -1.09 -3.26
C LYS A 98 -5.81 -0.37 -3.79
N SER A 99 -4.75 -0.30 -2.99
CA SER A 99 -3.50 0.33 -3.42
C SER A 99 -2.82 -0.42 -4.56
N PHE A 100 -3.05 -1.74 -4.67
CA PHE A 100 -2.49 -2.53 -5.75
C PHE A 100 -3.03 -2.08 -7.10
N GLU A 101 -4.32 -1.78 -7.22
CA GLU A 101 -4.87 -1.25 -8.48
C GLU A 101 -4.21 0.08 -8.90
N ILE A 102 -3.86 0.92 -7.92
CA ILE A 102 -3.16 2.20 -8.16
C ILE A 102 -1.72 1.96 -8.63
N ILE A 103 -1.02 0.97 -8.07
CA ILE A 103 0.34 0.62 -8.50
C ILE A 103 0.30 -0.12 -9.85
N ASP A 104 -0.66 -1.02 -10.04
CA ASP A 104 -0.89 -1.78 -11.27
C ASP A 104 -1.08 -0.84 -12.46
N ASN A 105 -1.74 0.32 -12.28
CA ASN A 105 -1.84 1.33 -13.34
C ASN A 105 -0.48 1.80 -13.87
N VAL A 106 0.53 1.91 -13.02
CA VAL A 106 1.87 2.38 -13.41
C VAL A 106 2.75 1.23 -13.89
N TYR A 107 2.73 0.09 -13.20
CA TYR A 107 3.68 -1.00 -13.46
C TYR A 107 3.15 -2.07 -14.42
N LEU A 108 1.83 -2.21 -14.58
CA LEU A 108 1.21 -3.22 -15.44
C LEU A 108 0.46 -2.65 -16.64
N LYS A 109 -0.09 -1.44 -16.53
CA LYS A 109 -0.93 -0.84 -17.58
C LYS A 109 -0.21 0.22 -18.43
N MET A 110 0.96 0.70 -17.99
CA MET A 110 1.83 1.52 -18.83
C MET A 110 2.76 0.64 -19.67
N THR A 111 3.33 1.22 -20.73
CA THR A 111 4.29 0.55 -21.60
C THR A 111 5.68 1.17 -21.41
N PRO A 112 6.74 0.36 -21.19
CA PRO A 112 6.71 -1.09 -21.05
C PRO A 112 6.12 -1.55 -19.71
N VAL A 113 5.62 -2.78 -19.68
CA VAL A 113 5.21 -3.47 -18.43
C VAL A 113 6.45 -3.81 -17.61
N ASP A 114 6.39 -3.56 -16.31
CA ASP A 114 7.44 -3.96 -15.37
C ASP A 114 7.36 -5.47 -15.08
N SER A 115 8.31 -6.22 -15.65
CA SER A 115 8.34 -7.68 -15.52
C SER A 115 8.54 -8.16 -14.08
N TYR A 116 9.26 -7.40 -13.24
CA TYR A 116 9.53 -7.79 -11.86
C TYR A 116 8.26 -7.70 -11.01
N TYR A 117 7.56 -6.58 -11.15
CA TYR A 117 6.28 -6.35 -10.48
C TYR A 117 5.22 -7.32 -10.97
N LYS A 118 5.12 -7.54 -12.30
CA LYS A 118 4.20 -8.52 -12.90
C LYS A 118 4.41 -9.92 -12.33
N ASN A 119 5.66 -10.40 -12.34
CA ASN A 119 6.01 -11.72 -11.80
C ASN A 119 5.50 -11.88 -10.35
N ARG A 120 5.72 -10.89 -9.48
CA ARG A 120 5.22 -10.91 -8.10
C ARG A 120 3.69 -10.86 -8.01
N ARG A 121 3.02 -10.05 -8.84
CA ARG A 121 1.55 -9.97 -8.86
C ARG A 121 0.90 -11.24 -9.39
N ASP A 122 1.58 -11.98 -10.28
CA ASP A 122 1.11 -13.25 -10.83
C ASP A 122 1.22 -14.41 -9.82
N HIS A 123 2.23 -14.40 -8.95
CA HIS A 123 2.47 -15.48 -7.96
C HIS A 123 1.89 -15.18 -6.56
N GLY A 124 1.64 -13.91 -6.24
CA GLY A 124 1.03 -13.54 -4.97
C GLY A 124 -0.49 -13.79 -4.96
N THR A 125 -0.96 -14.45 -3.91
CA THR A 125 -2.39 -14.56 -3.55
C THR A 125 -2.66 -13.72 -2.30
N VAL A 126 -3.64 -12.83 -2.37
CA VAL A 126 -3.94 -11.85 -1.31
C VAL A 126 -5.22 -12.21 -0.58
N ILE A 127 -5.10 -12.53 0.72
CA ILE A 127 -6.26 -12.68 1.63
C ILE A 127 -6.42 -11.37 2.40
N THR A 128 -7.55 -10.71 2.18
CA THR A 128 -7.85 -9.43 2.82
C THR A 128 -8.74 -9.63 4.04
N LEU A 129 -8.51 -8.88 5.11
CA LEU A 129 -9.25 -8.99 6.37
C LEU A 129 -10.00 -7.68 6.65
N ALA A 130 -11.32 -7.77 6.81
CA ALA A 130 -12.19 -6.65 7.14
C ALA A 130 -11.76 -5.97 8.44
N CYS A 131 -11.98 -4.65 8.54
CA CYS A 131 -11.53 -3.85 9.67
C CYS A 131 -12.60 -3.84 10.79
N ALA A 132 -12.59 -4.82 11.68
CA ALA A 132 -13.52 -4.88 12.82
C ALA A 132 -13.48 -3.62 13.70
N GLU A 133 -12.27 -3.09 13.94
CA GLU A 133 -12.01 -1.90 14.73
C GLU A 133 -11.15 -0.91 13.95
N PRO A 134 -11.74 0.01 13.17
CA PRO A 134 -10.96 0.99 12.42
C PRO A 134 -10.35 2.06 13.33
N ALA A 135 -9.12 2.47 13.04
CA ALA A 135 -8.43 3.50 13.81
C ALA A 135 -8.96 4.91 13.52
N GLN A 136 -8.85 5.82 14.49
CA GLN A 136 -9.23 7.25 14.36
C GLN A 136 -8.53 7.97 13.21
N THR A 137 -7.34 7.51 12.83
CA THR A 137 -6.57 8.03 11.68
C THR A 137 -7.11 7.60 10.31
N CYS A 138 -8.08 6.68 10.24
CA CYS A 138 -8.57 6.13 8.98
C CYS A 138 -9.58 7.07 8.32
N PHE A 139 -9.53 7.13 6.99
CA PHE A 139 -10.41 7.93 6.13
C PHE A 139 -10.57 7.25 4.75
N CYS A 140 -10.60 5.91 4.74
CA CYS A 140 -10.74 5.15 3.50
C CYS A 140 -12.11 5.34 2.82
N SER A 141 -13.16 5.63 3.59
CA SER A 141 -14.50 5.96 3.11
C SER A 141 -14.53 7.22 2.23
N THR A 142 -13.67 8.21 2.50
CA THR A 142 -13.49 9.40 1.65
C THR A 142 -13.11 9.00 0.21
N TYR A 143 -12.41 7.89 0.04
CA TYR A 143 -12.01 7.35 -1.26
C TYR A 143 -12.93 6.22 -1.76
N LYS A 144 -14.13 6.10 -1.17
CA LYS A 144 -15.13 5.06 -1.50
C LYS A 144 -14.60 3.63 -1.32
N ILE A 145 -13.66 3.44 -0.39
CA ILE A 145 -13.11 2.12 -0.05
C ILE A 145 -13.89 1.57 1.14
N ASP A 146 -14.56 0.45 0.90
CA ASP A 146 -15.36 -0.23 1.92
C ASP A 146 -14.48 -1.15 2.78
N ALA A 147 -14.27 -0.77 4.04
CA ALA A 147 -13.50 -1.55 4.99
C ALA A 147 -14.23 -2.82 5.48
N ALA A 148 -15.54 -2.92 5.24
CA ALA A 148 -16.38 -4.08 5.53
C ALA A 148 -16.39 -5.08 4.36
N ASN A 149 -16.00 -4.68 3.15
CA ASN A 149 -15.92 -5.55 1.97
C ASN A 149 -14.51 -5.47 1.34
N PRO A 150 -13.53 -6.20 1.90
CA PRO A 150 -12.11 -5.88 1.71
C PRO A 150 -11.46 -6.34 0.38
N ALA A 151 -12.20 -7.07 -0.47
CA ALA A 151 -11.78 -7.51 -1.81
C ALA A 151 -10.51 -8.41 -1.82
N GLY A 152 -9.58 -8.23 -2.74
CA GLY A 152 -8.43 -9.12 -2.96
C GLY A 152 -8.82 -10.45 -3.61
N ASP A 153 -7.95 -11.46 -3.54
CA ASP A 153 -8.25 -12.80 -4.07
C ASP A 153 -9.24 -13.55 -3.18
N ILE A 154 -9.13 -13.35 -1.86
CA ILE A 154 -10.07 -13.84 -0.85
C ILE A 154 -10.41 -12.70 0.10
N SER A 155 -11.70 -12.46 0.30
CA SER A 155 -12.20 -11.60 1.37
C SER A 155 -12.38 -12.42 2.65
N CYS A 156 -11.96 -11.87 3.79
CA CYS A 156 -12.03 -12.51 5.10
C CYS A 156 -12.66 -11.60 6.16
N TRP A 157 -13.46 -12.18 7.05
CA TRP A 157 -14.11 -11.51 8.17
C TRP A 157 -13.91 -12.32 9.45
N LEU A 158 -13.76 -11.64 10.59
CA LEU A 158 -13.86 -12.24 11.90
C LEU A 158 -15.23 -11.88 12.48
N ALA A 159 -16.09 -12.88 12.66
CA ALA A 159 -17.42 -12.76 13.24
C ALA A 159 -17.67 -14.00 14.10
N ASP A 160 -18.57 -13.94 15.09
CA ASP A 160 -19.05 -15.13 15.84
C ASP A 160 -17.98 -16.16 16.29
N GLY A 161 -16.77 -15.71 16.62
CA GLY A 161 -15.66 -16.58 17.03
C GLY A 161 -14.98 -17.36 15.88
N ALA A 162 -15.28 -17.04 14.62
CA ALA A 162 -14.75 -17.70 13.44
C ALA A 162 -14.28 -16.71 12.36
N PHE A 163 -13.25 -17.13 11.62
CA PHE A 163 -12.91 -16.52 10.36
C PHE A 163 -13.84 -17.03 9.26
N HIS A 164 -14.39 -16.13 8.46
CA HIS A 164 -15.18 -16.45 7.28
C HIS A 164 -14.46 -15.98 6.04
N PHE A 165 -14.53 -16.76 4.96
CA PHE A 165 -13.76 -16.60 3.74
C PHE A 165 -14.66 -16.64 2.52
N ASN A 166 -14.44 -15.72 1.59
CA ASN A 166 -15.07 -15.69 0.28
C ASN A 166 -14.01 -15.52 -0.81
N ALA A 167 -13.86 -16.49 -1.69
CA ALA A 167 -13.02 -16.35 -2.88
C ALA A 167 -13.66 -15.34 -3.85
N ASN A 168 -12.85 -14.40 -4.33
CA ASN A 168 -13.25 -13.41 -5.33
C ASN A 168 -12.61 -13.67 -6.70
N THR A 169 -11.51 -14.43 -6.75
CA THR A 169 -10.75 -14.75 -7.96
C THR A 169 -10.46 -16.25 -8.05
N ASP A 170 -10.00 -16.72 -9.21
CA ASP A 170 -9.57 -18.11 -9.41
C ASP A 170 -8.39 -18.50 -8.51
N LYS A 171 -7.47 -17.58 -8.25
CA LYS A 171 -6.38 -17.78 -7.26
C LYS A 171 -6.95 -18.04 -5.87
N GLY A 172 -7.90 -17.22 -5.45
CA GLY A 172 -8.57 -17.38 -4.18
C GLY A 172 -9.33 -18.71 -4.07
N LYS A 173 -10.03 -19.09 -5.14
CA LYS A 173 -10.74 -20.38 -5.21
C LYS A 173 -9.77 -21.56 -5.10
N LYS A 174 -8.69 -21.55 -5.88
CA LYS A 174 -7.62 -22.58 -5.84
C LYS A 174 -7.06 -22.72 -4.42
N LEU A 175 -6.78 -21.61 -3.73
CA LEU A 175 -6.24 -21.64 -2.37
C LEU A 175 -7.26 -22.20 -1.36
N LEU A 176 -8.53 -21.76 -1.40
CA LEU A 176 -9.56 -22.28 -0.49
C LEU A 176 -9.86 -23.76 -0.74
N ASP A 177 -9.88 -24.21 -1.99
CA ASP A 177 -10.04 -25.62 -2.34
C ASP A 177 -8.88 -26.47 -1.80
N ALA A 178 -7.66 -25.94 -1.82
CA ALA A 178 -6.46 -26.62 -1.32
C ALA A 178 -6.43 -26.84 0.21
N VAL A 179 -7.26 -26.12 0.97
CA VAL A 179 -7.39 -26.23 2.43
C VAL A 179 -8.83 -26.56 2.87
N LYS A 180 -9.69 -26.95 1.93
CA LYS A 180 -11.13 -27.15 2.13
C LYS A 180 -11.48 -28.11 3.26
N THR A 181 -10.62 -29.11 3.52
CA THR A 181 -10.82 -30.10 4.59
C THR A 181 -10.79 -29.49 6.00
N LEU A 182 -10.24 -28.29 6.17
CA LEU A 182 -10.21 -27.55 7.44
C LEU A 182 -11.42 -26.63 7.59
N LEU A 183 -12.14 -26.35 6.51
CA LEU A 183 -13.17 -25.34 6.43
C LEU A 183 -14.57 -25.95 6.51
N SER A 184 -15.51 -25.21 7.09
CA SER A 184 -16.92 -25.54 7.15
C SER A 184 -17.75 -24.61 6.28
N GLU A 185 -18.91 -25.05 5.81
CA GLU A 185 -19.87 -24.15 5.15
C GLU A 185 -20.47 -23.16 6.17
N SER A 186 -20.67 -21.92 5.72
CA SER A 186 -21.26 -20.82 6.47
C SER A 186 -22.31 -20.10 5.64
N ASP A 187 -23.43 -19.76 6.29
CA ASP A 187 -24.58 -19.07 5.69
C ASP A 187 -24.38 -17.55 5.57
N GLY A 188 -23.28 -17.01 6.12
CA GLY A 188 -22.88 -15.61 6.00
C GLY A 188 -23.66 -14.61 6.88
N LYS A 189 -24.65 -15.03 7.67
CA LYS A 189 -25.46 -14.09 8.47
C LYS A 189 -24.63 -13.33 9.50
N ALA A 190 -23.70 -14.00 10.16
CA ALA A 190 -22.78 -13.37 11.11
C ALA A 190 -21.88 -12.32 10.43
N VAL A 191 -21.46 -12.60 9.19
CA VAL A 191 -20.68 -11.67 8.38
C VAL A 191 -21.50 -10.44 8.00
N ASP A 192 -22.77 -10.59 7.63
CA ASP A 192 -23.64 -9.45 7.32
C ASP A 192 -23.86 -8.53 8.53
N ALA A 193 -23.99 -9.11 9.73
CA ALA A 193 -24.06 -8.34 10.97
C ALA A 193 -22.74 -7.58 11.23
N ALA A 194 -21.59 -8.27 11.12
CA ALA A 194 -20.28 -7.66 11.29
C ALA A 194 -20.04 -6.53 10.27
N LYS A 195 -20.45 -6.70 9.01
CA LYS A 195 -20.35 -5.66 7.98
C LYS A 195 -21.11 -4.39 8.35
N LYS A 196 -22.35 -4.52 8.86
CA LYS A 196 -23.16 -3.39 9.33
C LYS A 196 -22.50 -2.67 10.50
N GLU A 197 -21.94 -3.41 11.44
CA GLU A 197 -21.21 -2.85 12.58
C GLU A 197 -19.96 -2.06 12.13
N ILE A 198 -19.15 -2.65 11.24
CA ILE A 198 -17.97 -1.98 10.67
C ILE A 198 -18.37 -0.70 9.96
N ALA A 199 -19.42 -0.73 9.12
CA ALA A 199 -19.91 0.46 8.43
C ALA A 199 -20.34 1.56 9.42
N ALA A 200 -21.06 1.20 10.49
CA ALA A 200 -21.47 2.14 11.52
C ALA A 200 -20.28 2.75 12.31
N LYS A 201 -19.20 1.98 12.52
CA LYS A 201 -17.96 2.50 13.12
C LYS A 201 -17.21 3.44 12.19
N ILE A 202 -17.12 3.10 10.90
CA ILE A 202 -16.46 3.93 9.88
C ILE A 202 -17.14 5.29 9.76
N GLU A 203 -18.48 5.33 9.73
CA GLU A 203 -19.26 6.58 9.63
C GLU A 203 -18.97 7.54 10.80
N LYS A 204 -18.65 7.01 11.97
CA LYS A 204 -18.35 7.80 13.18
C LYS A 204 -16.90 8.31 13.24
N LEU A 205 -16.04 7.93 12.29
CA LEU A 205 -14.65 8.38 12.30
C LEU A 205 -14.55 9.88 12.00
N PRO A 206 -13.58 10.58 12.61
CA PRO A 206 -13.44 12.03 12.49
C PRO A 206 -13.15 12.51 11.06
N PHE A 207 -12.72 11.61 10.19
CA PHE A 207 -12.30 11.89 8.82
C PHE A 207 -13.07 11.05 7.79
N ALA A 208 -14.26 10.56 8.14
CA ALA A 208 -15.07 9.71 7.25
C ALA A 208 -15.50 10.44 5.97
N HIS A 209 -15.72 11.76 6.05
CA HIS A 209 -16.31 12.60 4.99
C HIS A 209 -15.44 13.82 4.64
N LEU A 210 -14.16 13.61 4.33
CA LEU A 210 -13.35 14.73 3.85
C LEU A 210 -13.84 15.17 2.46
N ASP A 211 -14.01 16.49 2.28
CA ASP A 211 -14.34 17.06 0.98
C ASP A 211 -13.10 17.14 0.08
N LEU A 212 -13.15 16.45 -1.07
CA LEU A 212 -12.10 16.43 -2.07
C LEU A 212 -12.43 17.31 -3.30
N SER A 213 -13.56 18.02 -3.30
CA SER A 213 -14.08 18.78 -4.45
C SER A 213 -13.07 19.78 -5.00
N LYS A 214 -12.30 20.45 -4.13
CA LYS A 214 -11.23 21.39 -4.50
C LYS A 214 -10.13 20.76 -5.35
N PHE A 215 -9.97 19.44 -5.26
CA PHE A 215 -8.95 18.68 -6.00
C PHE A 215 -9.51 17.97 -7.24
N VAL A 216 -10.76 18.26 -7.61
CA VAL A 216 -11.40 17.73 -8.81
C VAL A 216 -11.55 18.88 -9.81
N GLY A 217 -10.97 18.74 -10.99
CA GLY A 217 -11.09 19.74 -12.06
C GLY A 217 -9.76 20.13 -12.70
N LYS A 218 -9.79 21.24 -13.47
CA LYS A 218 -8.66 21.68 -14.31
C LYS A 218 -7.80 22.79 -13.68
N ASP A 219 -8.15 23.29 -12.50
CA ASP A 219 -7.47 24.43 -11.84
C ASP A 219 -6.18 24.04 -11.10
N MET A 220 -5.40 23.14 -11.69
CA MET A 220 -4.16 22.62 -11.11
C MET A 220 -3.17 23.75 -10.78
N LEU A 221 -3.03 24.75 -11.66
CA LEU A 221 -2.11 25.87 -11.45
C LEU A 221 -2.51 26.76 -10.27
N LYS A 222 -3.82 26.92 -10.02
CA LYS A 222 -4.31 27.67 -8.86
C LYS A 222 -3.87 26.98 -7.57
N LEU A 223 -4.12 25.67 -7.46
CA LEU A 223 -3.68 24.90 -6.30
C LEU A 223 -2.16 24.89 -6.18
N PHE A 224 -1.43 24.76 -7.29
CA PHE A 224 0.03 24.72 -7.29
C PHE A 224 0.69 26.00 -6.75
N ASN A 225 0.10 27.16 -7.09
CA ASN A 225 0.60 28.48 -6.73
C ASN A 225 0.02 29.03 -5.42
N SER A 226 -0.93 28.33 -4.78
CA SER A 226 -1.56 28.78 -3.54
C SER A 226 -0.54 28.95 -2.40
N LYS A 227 -0.75 30.01 -1.60
CA LYS A 227 0.03 30.28 -0.38
C LYS A 227 -0.28 29.30 0.76
N VAL A 228 -1.32 28.47 0.65
CA VAL A 228 -1.59 27.40 1.61
C VAL A 228 -0.37 26.50 1.79
N TRP A 229 0.43 26.29 0.73
CA TRP A 229 1.66 25.51 0.80
C TRP A 229 2.69 26.06 1.78
N ASP A 230 2.79 27.38 1.94
CA ASP A 230 3.72 27.99 2.89
C ASP A 230 3.38 27.52 4.32
N ARG A 231 2.10 27.63 4.70
CA ARG A 231 1.59 27.21 6.02
C ARG A 231 1.68 25.70 6.25
N VAL A 232 1.23 24.88 5.30
CA VAL A 232 1.14 23.42 5.54
C VAL A 232 2.50 22.73 5.45
N SER A 233 3.49 23.31 4.76
CA SER A 233 4.81 22.71 4.64
C SER A 233 5.81 23.16 5.71
N GLU A 234 5.53 24.25 6.44
CA GLU A 234 6.43 24.87 7.41
C GLU A 234 6.99 23.88 8.44
N SER A 235 6.14 23.02 9.00
CA SER A 235 6.54 22.02 10.00
C SER A 235 7.19 20.77 9.42
N CYS A 236 7.25 20.62 8.09
CA CYS A 236 7.70 19.38 7.46
C CYS A 236 9.21 19.16 7.63
N LEU A 237 9.59 18.08 8.31
CA LEU A 237 11.00 17.71 8.51
C LEU A 237 11.70 17.12 7.27
N GLY A 238 10.96 16.84 6.18
CA GLY A 238 11.54 16.18 5.00
C GLY A 238 11.98 14.73 5.21
N CYS A 239 11.65 14.09 6.33
CA CYS A 239 12.15 12.75 6.68
C CYS A 239 11.70 11.62 5.75
N GLY A 240 10.57 11.79 5.02
CA GLY A 240 10.05 10.78 4.10
C GLY A 240 9.34 9.58 4.73
N THR A 241 9.18 9.50 6.06
CA THR A 241 8.47 8.38 6.71
C THR A 241 7.11 8.11 6.07
N CYS A 242 6.38 9.18 5.72
CA CYS A 242 5.08 9.08 5.11
C CYS A 242 5.10 8.49 3.68
N THR A 243 6.19 8.54 2.90
CA THR A 243 6.28 7.82 1.61
C THR A 243 6.53 6.33 1.85
N TYR A 244 7.39 5.99 2.79
CA TYR A 244 7.78 4.61 3.09
C TYR A 244 6.64 3.76 3.65
N VAL A 245 5.76 4.33 4.48
CA VAL A 245 4.58 3.61 5.01
C VAL A 245 3.36 3.68 4.09
N CYS A 246 3.41 4.48 3.02
CA CYS A 246 2.24 4.70 2.17
C CYS A 246 2.09 3.57 1.14
N PRO A 247 0.93 2.91 1.10
CA PRO A 247 0.73 1.77 0.22
C PRO A 247 0.67 2.15 -1.27
N THR A 248 0.40 3.41 -1.61
CA THR A 248 0.35 3.88 -3.02
C THR A 248 1.61 4.63 -3.46
N CYS A 249 2.60 4.81 -2.58
CA CYS A 249 3.86 5.45 -2.96
C CYS A 249 4.72 4.44 -3.72
N MET A 250 5.21 4.84 -4.89
CA MET A 250 5.85 3.92 -5.83
C MET A 250 7.05 4.55 -6.56
N CYS A 251 7.62 5.60 -6.00
CA CYS A 251 8.84 6.20 -6.49
C CYS A 251 10.03 5.28 -6.19
N PHE A 252 10.95 5.17 -7.15
CA PHE A 252 12.22 4.50 -6.99
C PHE A 252 13.31 5.29 -7.71
N ASP A 253 14.53 4.95 -7.35
CA ASP A 253 15.75 5.36 -8.03
C ASP A 253 16.50 4.10 -8.49
N VAL A 254 17.39 4.26 -9.46
CA VAL A 254 18.23 3.20 -9.99
C VAL A 254 19.69 3.58 -9.74
N ARG A 255 20.39 2.74 -9.00
CA ARG A 255 21.78 2.96 -8.60
C ARG A 255 22.66 1.88 -9.17
N ASP A 256 23.78 2.31 -9.72
CA ASP A 256 24.84 1.44 -10.21
C ASP A 256 25.89 1.26 -9.11
N PHE A 257 26.24 0.00 -8.83
CA PHE A 257 27.26 -0.38 -7.85
C PHE A 257 28.42 -1.07 -8.56
N ASP A 258 29.63 -0.54 -8.40
CA ASP A 258 30.85 -1.19 -8.88
C ASP A 258 31.15 -2.44 -8.04
N THR A 259 31.32 -3.59 -8.71
CA THR A 259 31.64 -4.88 -8.08
C THR A 259 33.14 -5.23 -8.18
N GLY A 260 33.96 -4.35 -8.75
CA GLY A 260 35.39 -4.55 -9.03
C GLY A 260 35.67 -5.28 -10.35
N ASN A 261 34.71 -6.06 -10.86
CA ASN A 261 34.76 -6.78 -12.13
C ASN A 261 33.55 -6.50 -13.04
N GLY A 262 32.78 -5.47 -12.72
CA GLY A 262 31.51 -5.19 -13.37
C GLY A 262 30.67 -4.16 -12.63
N ILE A 263 29.44 -3.97 -13.11
CA ILE A 263 28.46 -3.07 -12.52
C ILE A 263 27.21 -3.87 -12.17
N LYS A 264 26.68 -3.64 -10.98
CA LYS A 264 25.38 -4.16 -10.54
C LYS A 264 24.39 -3.01 -10.42
N GLN A 265 23.35 -3.03 -11.25
CA GLN A 265 22.29 -2.03 -11.20
C GLN A 265 21.16 -2.49 -10.26
N VAL A 266 20.80 -1.65 -9.30
CA VAL A 266 19.79 -1.94 -8.29
C VAL A 266 18.73 -0.84 -8.30
N ARG A 267 17.47 -1.24 -8.41
CA ARG A 267 16.33 -0.39 -8.11
C ARG A 267 16.17 -0.30 -6.59
N CYS A 268 16.12 0.91 -6.05
CA CYS A 268 15.86 1.17 -4.63
C CYS A 268 14.65 2.07 -4.49
N TRP A 269 13.82 1.84 -3.47
CA TRP A 269 12.75 2.80 -3.14
C TRP A 269 13.33 4.18 -2.93
N ASP A 270 12.60 5.17 -3.43
CA ASP A 270 12.94 6.57 -3.25
C ASP A 270 11.66 7.37 -2.98
N SER A 271 11.82 8.67 -2.78
CA SER A 271 10.77 9.59 -2.40
C SER A 271 10.84 10.83 -3.26
N CYS A 272 9.71 11.19 -3.87
CA CYS A 272 9.59 12.48 -4.57
C CYS A 272 9.78 13.71 -3.67
N MET A 273 9.97 13.50 -2.36
CA MET A 273 10.30 14.53 -1.38
C MET A 273 11.80 14.66 -1.09
N TYR A 274 12.65 13.76 -1.57
CA TYR A 274 14.10 13.85 -1.37
C TYR A 274 14.75 14.73 -2.44
N SER A 275 15.87 15.35 -2.08
CA SER A 275 16.63 16.24 -2.97
C SER A 275 17.11 15.51 -4.21
N ASP A 276 17.71 14.35 -3.97
CA ASP A 276 18.44 13.59 -4.97
C ASP A 276 17.49 13.00 -6.01
N PHE A 277 16.26 12.64 -5.62
CA PHE A 277 15.22 12.14 -6.53
C PHE A 277 14.92 13.10 -7.69
N THR A 278 15.05 14.41 -7.46
CA THR A 278 14.78 15.43 -8.48
C THR A 278 16.03 16.07 -9.04
N GLN A 279 17.20 15.64 -8.60
CA GLN A 279 18.46 16.22 -9.05
C GLN A 279 18.69 15.86 -10.52
N MET A 280 18.86 16.88 -11.35
CA MET A 280 19.24 16.75 -12.75
C MET A 280 20.67 17.25 -12.94
N ALA A 281 21.29 16.95 -14.09
CA ALA A 281 22.69 17.27 -14.37
C ALA A 281 23.07 18.76 -14.14
N ALA A 282 22.13 19.68 -14.39
CA ALA A 282 22.39 21.12 -14.28
C ALA A 282 21.61 21.84 -13.16
N ALA A 283 20.58 21.22 -12.58
CA ALA A 283 19.70 21.90 -11.65
C ALA A 283 18.88 20.93 -10.79
N ASN A 284 18.28 21.47 -9.73
CA ASN A 284 17.23 20.82 -8.99
C ASN A 284 15.94 21.66 -9.10
N PRO A 285 14.85 21.13 -9.68
CA PRO A 285 13.61 21.89 -9.88
C PRO A 285 12.83 22.12 -8.56
N ARG A 286 13.24 21.50 -7.44
CA ARG A 286 12.58 21.61 -6.14
C ARG A 286 13.61 21.94 -5.06
N LEU A 287 13.92 23.23 -4.96
CA LEU A 287 14.98 23.77 -4.11
C LEU A 287 14.67 23.69 -2.62
N THR A 288 13.41 23.82 -2.21
CA THR A 288 13.02 23.86 -0.80
C THR A 288 12.10 22.70 -0.41
N GLN A 289 11.95 22.50 0.91
CA GLN A 289 11.05 21.51 1.47
C GLN A 289 9.59 21.78 1.10
N LYS A 290 9.22 23.03 0.84
CA LYS A 290 7.87 23.42 0.38
C LYS A 290 7.53 22.79 -0.96
N GLU A 291 8.38 22.98 -1.97
CA GLU A 291 8.09 22.44 -3.32
C GLU A 291 8.04 20.90 -3.32
N ARG A 292 8.89 20.27 -2.50
CA ARG A 292 8.96 18.81 -2.33
C ARG A 292 7.72 18.25 -1.62
N SER A 293 7.29 18.89 -0.53
CA SER A 293 6.06 18.55 0.18
C SER A 293 4.83 18.75 -0.70
N ARG A 294 4.74 19.89 -1.40
CA ARG A 294 3.70 20.16 -2.39
C ARG A 294 3.65 19.06 -3.45
N GLN A 295 4.79 18.66 -4.03
CA GLN A 295 4.83 17.62 -5.05
C GLN A 295 4.15 16.33 -4.58
N ARG A 296 4.44 15.89 -3.35
CA ARG A 296 3.81 14.69 -2.79
C ARG A 296 2.29 14.79 -2.79
N PHE A 297 1.75 15.88 -2.25
CA PHE A 297 0.30 16.01 -2.08
C PHE A 297 -0.41 16.33 -3.40
N MET A 298 0.18 17.18 -4.24
CA MET A 298 -0.32 17.42 -5.60
C MET A 298 -0.29 16.14 -6.44
N HIS A 299 0.73 15.29 -6.32
CA HIS A 299 0.73 14.00 -7.01
C HIS A 299 -0.45 13.12 -6.56
N LYS A 300 -0.73 13.08 -5.26
CA LYS A 300 -1.81 12.26 -4.71
C LYS A 300 -3.21 12.78 -5.01
N LEU A 301 -3.38 14.10 -4.98
CA LEU A 301 -4.69 14.76 -5.04
C LEU A 301 -5.01 15.37 -6.41
N MET A 302 -4.02 15.68 -7.24
CA MET A 302 -4.23 16.34 -8.53
C MET A 302 -3.64 15.56 -9.69
N TYR A 303 -2.31 15.39 -9.74
CA TYR A 303 -1.63 14.90 -10.94
C TYR A 303 -2.04 13.47 -11.29
N TYR A 304 -2.10 12.59 -10.29
CA TYR A 304 -2.48 11.20 -10.52
C TYR A 304 -3.96 11.08 -10.94
N PRO A 305 -4.94 11.72 -10.26
CA PRO A 305 -6.32 11.79 -10.77
C PRO A 305 -6.45 12.29 -12.20
N MET A 306 -5.72 13.36 -12.57
CA MET A 306 -5.76 13.90 -13.92
C MET A 306 -5.27 12.90 -14.98
N ALA A 307 -4.33 12.03 -14.63
CA ALA A 307 -3.77 11.02 -15.52
C ALA A 307 -4.51 9.67 -15.49
N HIS A 308 -5.37 9.44 -14.49
CA HIS A 308 -5.99 8.13 -14.24
C HIS A 308 -7.49 8.26 -13.92
N ASP A 309 -8.23 8.94 -14.79
CA ASP A 309 -9.69 8.99 -14.80
C ASP A 309 -10.31 9.39 -13.45
N GLY A 310 -9.70 10.37 -12.77
CA GLY A 310 -10.16 10.88 -11.49
C GLY A 310 -9.80 10.02 -10.27
N THR A 311 -9.06 8.92 -10.45
CA THR A 311 -8.62 8.07 -9.35
C THR A 311 -7.57 8.78 -8.50
N PHE A 312 -7.79 8.90 -7.19
CA PHE A 312 -6.78 9.46 -6.26
C PHE A 312 -5.67 8.47 -5.93
N SER A 313 -4.42 8.94 -5.82
CA SER A 313 -3.28 8.12 -5.34
C SER A 313 -3.20 8.11 -3.79
N CYS A 314 -4.35 7.97 -3.14
CA CYS A 314 -4.50 7.80 -1.71
C CYS A 314 -5.66 6.84 -1.43
N VAL A 315 -5.52 6.03 -0.38
CA VAL A 315 -6.49 4.99 0.01
C VAL A 315 -7.00 5.19 1.44
N GLY A 316 -6.68 6.32 2.07
CA GLY A 316 -7.17 6.67 3.41
C GLY A 316 -6.75 5.73 4.55
N CYS A 317 -5.65 4.99 4.41
CA CYS A 317 -5.20 4.00 5.42
C CYS A 317 -4.73 4.62 6.75
N GLY A 318 -4.47 5.92 6.81
CA GLY A 318 -4.06 6.62 8.04
C GLY A 318 -2.60 6.44 8.47
N ARG A 319 -1.81 5.54 7.87
CA ARG A 319 -0.42 5.26 8.31
C ARG A 319 0.47 6.51 8.32
N CYS A 320 0.31 7.40 7.34
CA CYS A 320 1.08 8.65 7.28
C CYS A 320 0.68 9.68 8.35
N LEU A 321 -0.53 9.59 8.90
CA LEU A 321 -0.97 10.43 10.02
C LEU A 321 -0.32 9.93 11.30
N GLU A 322 -0.34 8.60 11.50
CA GLU A 322 0.22 7.94 12.69
C GLU A 322 1.76 8.03 12.75
N SER A 323 2.44 7.93 11.61
CA SER A 323 3.91 7.84 11.56
C SER A 323 4.62 9.19 11.52
N CYS A 324 3.91 10.31 11.39
CA CYS A 324 4.54 11.61 11.22
C CYS A 324 4.94 12.20 12.59
N PRO A 325 6.23 12.46 12.85
CA PRO A 325 6.70 12.94 14.17
C PRO A 325 6.15 14.33 14.54
N ILE A 326 5.72 15.11 13.55
CA ILE A 326 5.19 16.47 13.72
C ILE A 326 3.73 16.59 13.26
N ASN A 327 3.04 15.45 13.08
CA ASN A 327 1.63 15.38 12.71
C ASN A 327 1.26 16.13 11.42
N MET A 328 2.17 16.29 10.46
CA MET A 328 1.88 16.82 9.12
C MET A 328 1.38 15.69 8.22
N ASN A 329 0.25 15.89 7.56
CA ASN A 329 -0.41 14.84 6.81
C ASN A 329 -1.39 15.37 5.75
N ILE A 330 -1.91 14.46 4.93
CA ILE A 330 -2.80 14.79 3.81
C ILE A 330 -4.16 15.36 4.26
N VAL A 331 -4.66 14.96 5.44
CA VAL A 331 -5.93 15.49 5.98
C VAL A 331 -5.79 16.98 6.30
N LYS A 332 -4.66 17.39 6.90
CA LYS A 332 -4.37 18.81 7.13
C LYS A 332 -4.30 19.60 5.81
N VAL A 333 -3.71 19.03 4.76
CA VAL A 333 -3.67 19.67 3.43
C VAL A 333 -5.08 19.85 2.89
N ILE A 334 -5.89 18.79 2.90
CA ILE A 334 -7.27 18.84 2.40
C ILE A 334 -8.08 19.91 3.16
N LYS A 335 -8.05 19.88 4.50
CA LYS A 335 -8.76 20.87 5.33
C LYS A 335 -8.27 22.30 5.07
N ALA A 336 -6.96 22.51 4.97
CA ALA A 336 -6.39 23.83 4.73
C ALA A 336 -6.83 24.44 3.39
N PHE A 337 -7.00 23.64 2.34
CA PHE A 337 -7.54 24.11 1.05
C PHE A 337 -9.06 24.30 1.06
N ASN A 338 -9.79 23.56 1.89
CA ASN A 338 -11.23 23.76 2.05
C ASN A 338 -11.54 25.02 2.89
N GLU A 339 -10.67 25.35 3.84
CA GLU A 339 -10.71 26.58 4.65
C GLU A 339 -10.24 27.83 3.89
N GLU A 340 -9.49 27.66 2.79
CA GLU A 340 -9.10 28.76 1.91
C GLU A 340 -10.39 29.32 1.29
N THR A 341 -10.93 30.36 1.92
CA THR A 341 -12.03 31.15 1.39
C THR A 341 -11.63 31.62 0.00
N THR A 342 -12.59 31.61 -0.92
CA THR A 342 -12.50 32.25 -2.24
C THR A 342 -12.44 33.78 -2.11
N GLU A 343 -11.60 34.29 -1.21
CA GLU A 343 -11.24 35.69 -1.11
C GLU A 343 -9.90 35.88 -1.82
N GLU A 344 -9.93 35.81 -3.15
CA GLU A 344 -9.01 36.59 -3.96
C GLU A 344 -9.87 37.53 -4.80
N LYS A 345 -9.74 38.81 -4.46
CA LYS A 345 -10.24 39.98 -5.19
C LYS A 345 -9.71 40.02 -6.61
#